data_AF-A0A229TU31-F1
#
_entry.id   AF-A0A229TU31-F1
#
_cell.length_a   1.000
_cell.length_b   1.000
_cell.length_c   1.000
_cell.angle_alpha   90.00
_cell.angle_beta   90.00
_cell.angle_gamma   90.00
#
_symmetry.space_group_name_H-M   'P 1'
#
loop_
_entity.id
_entity.type
_entity.pdbx_description
1 polymer ?
#
loop_
_entity_poly.entity_id
_entity_poly.type
_entity_poly.pdbx_seq_one_letter_code
_entity_poly.pdbx_strand_id
1 'polypeptide(L)'
;MGTVLFAVAAVALTALSLHGLLVRPRLTADPRGLRIRTTTGKHDLHWPEVTARVRTTRRLGRDSATLEIEAGDQLYVFGWLELGADPRDVLDTLTALKP
;
A
#
# COMPACT_ATOMS: atom_id res chain seq x y z
N MET A 1 -16.49 20.33 30.22
CA MET A 1 -17.08 19.50 29.14
C MET A 1 -16.29 19.56 27.83
N GLY A 2 -15.74 20.71 27.41
CA GLY A 2 -14.92 20.79 26.19
C GLY A 2 -13.58 20.05 26.26
N THR A 3 -12.96 19.97 27.43
CA THR A 3 -11.67 19.30 27.64
C THR A 3 -11.68 17.80 27.33
N VAL A 4 -12.82 17.13 27.57
CA VAL A 4 -12.96 15.70 27.27
C VAL A 4 -12.99 15.48 25.75
N LEU A 5 -13.71 16.31 25.01
CA LEU A 5 -13.75 16.26 23.54
C LEU A 5 -12.37 16.56 22.93
N PHE A 6 -11.65 17.54 23.46
CA PHE A 6 -10.28 17.84 23.03
C PHE A 6 -9.32 16.69 23.31
N ALA A 7 -9.42 16.05 24.48
CA ALA A 7 -8.60 14.89 24.81
C ALA A 7 -8.90 13.70 23.88
N VAL A 8 -10.17 13.42 23.60
CA VAL A 8 -10.58 12.37 22.67
C VAL A 8 -10.11 12.68 21.24
N ALA A 9 -10.27 13.91 20.78
CA ALA A 9 -9.79 14.34 19.46
C ALA A 9 -8.27 14.25 19.34
N ALA A 10 -7.53 14.66 20.37
CA ALA A 10 -6.07 14.55 20.41
C ALA A 10 -5.61 13.09 20.36
N VAL A 11 -6.26 12.19 21.12
CA VAL A 11 -5.98 10.75 21.09
C VAL A 11 -6.31 10.16 19.72
N ALA A 12 -7.44 10.52 19.12
CA ALA A 12 -7.82 10.05 17.78
C ALA A 12 -6.85 10.54 16.69
N LEU A 13 -6.44 11.81 16.72
CA LEU A 13 -5.48 12.39 15.77
C LEU A 13 -4.08 11.80 15.94
N THR A 14 -3.67 11.53 17.18
CA THR A 14 -2.40 10.87 17.49
C THR A 14 -2.44 9.42 17.04
N ALA A 15 -3.52 8.71 17.31
CA ALA A 15 -3.73 7.35 16.82
C ALA A 15 -3.74 7.30 15.30
N LEU A 16 -4.39 8.26 14.61
CA LEU A 16 -4.44 8.35 13.15
C LEU A 16 -3.07 8.70 12.55
N SER A 17 -2.33 9.62 13.15
CA SER A 17 -0.98 9.97 12.73
C SER A 17 -0.02 8.81 12.94
N LEU A 18 -0.08 8.15 14.09
CA LEU A 18 0.70 6.96 14.40
C LEU A 18 0.29 5.80 13.47
N HIS A 19 -1.00 5.66 13.15
CA HIS A 19 -1.49 4.71 12.16
C HIS A 19 -0.93 5.05 10.76
N GLY A 20 -0.90 6.31 10.34
CA GLY A 20 -0.25 6.74 9.10
C GLY A 20 1.26 6.45 9.07
N LEU A 21 1.95 6.61 10.20
CA LEU A 21 3.37 6.24 10.35
C LEU A 21 3.60 4.72 10.49
N LEU A 22 2.59 3.94 10.87
CA LEU A 22 2.64 2.47 11.03
C LEU A 22 2.08 1.71 9.80
N VAL A 23 1.26 2.36 8.96
CA VAL A 23 0.94 2.03 7.55
C VAL A 23 2.14 2.33 6.62
N ARG A 24 3.24 2.83 7.19
CA ARG A 24 4.64 2.47 6.90
C ARG A 24 4.81 1.51 5.70
N PRO A 25 5.10 2.03 4.49
CA PRO A 25 4.84 1.37 3.21
C PRO A 25 5.35 -0.07 3.20
N ARG A 26 4.41 -1.01 3.01
CA ARG A 26 4.75 -2.40 2.71
C ARG A 26 5.36 -2.52 1.32
N LEU A 27 5.27 -1.47 0.50
CA LEU A 27 5.78 -1.42 -0.86
C LEU A 27 6.55 -0.11 -1.05
N THR A 28 7.86 -0.19 -1.20
CA THR A 28 8.72 0.95 -1.56
C THR A 28 9.27 0.71 -2.96
N ALA A 29 9.15 1.69 -3.86
CA ALA A 29 9.74 1.61 -5.20
C ALA A 29 10.94 2.56 -5.29
N ASP A 30 12.04 2.08 -5.86
CA ASP A 30 13.29 2.81 -6.11
C ASP A 30 13.73 2.55 -7.56
N PRO A 31 14.60 3.34 -8.19
CA PRO A 31 15.08 3.09 -9.55
C PRO A 31 15.76 1.71 -9.72
N ARG A 32 16.20 1.09 -8.62
CA ARG A 32 16.73 -0.28 -8.62
C ARG A 32 15.66 -1.38 -8.63
N GLY A 33 14.47 -1.12 -8.10
CA GLY A 33 13.43 -2.14 -7.97
C GLY A 33 12.38 -1.83 -6.90
N LEU A 34 11.59 -2.85 -6.51
CA LEU A 34 10.61 -2.76 -5.45
C LEU A 34 11.08 -3.48 -4.20
N ARG A 35 10.98 -2.82 -3.06
CA ARG A 35 11.15 -3.40 -1.73
C ARG A 35 9.80 -3.63 -1.09
N ILE A 36 9.45 -4.90 -0.91
CA ILE A 36 8.25 -5.34 -0.23
C ILE A 36 8.60 -5.74 1.20
N ARG A 37 7.93 -5.15 2.19
CA ARG A 37 8.03 -5.56 3.58
C ARG A 37 6.76 -6.29 3.97
N THR A 38 6.87 -7.60 4.11
CA THR A 38 5.79 -8.46 4.62
C THR A 38 5.93 -8.62 6.13
N THR A 39 4.93 -9.25 6.76
CA THR A 39 5.02 -9.68 8.16
C THR A 39 6.09 -10.76 8.39
N THR A 40 6.46 -11.48 7.33
CA THR A 40 7.42 -12.62 7.39
C THR A 40 8.84 -12.21 7.02
N GLY A 41 9.04 -11.05 6.37
CA GLY A 41 10.37 -10.60 5.96
C GLY A 41 10.38 -9.36 5.06
N LYS A 42 11.55 -9.11 4.46
CA LYS A 42 11.75 -8.10 3.42
C LYS A 42 12.11 -8.81 2.11
N HIS A 43 11.47 -8.43 1.03
CA HIS A 43 11.73 -8.93 -0.32
C HIS A 43 12.14 -7.76 -1.20
N ASP A 44 13.38 -7.77 -1.67
CA ASP A 44 13.85 -6.82 -2.66
C ASP A 44 13.70 -7.48 -4.04
N LEU A 45 12.87 -6.88 -4.89
CA LEU A 45 12.50 -7.36 -6.23
C LEU A 45 13.09 -6.41 -7.28
N HIS A 46 13.66 -6.97 -8.34
CA HIS A 46 14.24 -6.20 -9.43
C HIS A 46 13.20 -5.93 -10.54
N TRP A 47 13.21 -4.73 -11.13
CA TRP A 47 12.23 -4.33 -12.16
C TRP A 47 12.02 -5.31 -13.33
N PRO A 48 13.06 -5.99 -13.86
CA PRO A 48 12.90 -6.99 -14.92
C PRO A 48 12.02 -8.18 -14.52
N GLU A 49 11.98 -8.51 -13.24
CA GLU A 49 11.25 -9.65 -12.71
C GLU A 49 9.86 -9.24 -12.21
N VAL A 50 9.57 -7.94 -12.12
CA VAL A 50 8.34 -7.41 -11.52
C VAL A 50 7.29 -7.08 -12.59
N THR A 51 6.12 -7.70 -12.42
CA THR A 51 4.90 -7.37 -13.15
C THR A 51 3.87 -6.81 -12.16
N ALA A 52 3.50 -5.54 -12.33
CA ALA A 52 2.47 -4.89 -11.52
C ALA A 52 1.16 -4.77 -12.32
N ARG A 53 0.03 -5.10 -11.70
CA ARG A 53 -1.30 -5.01 -12.33
C ARG A 53 -2.35 -4.64 -11.31
N VAL A 54 -3.36 -3.88 -11.73
CA VAL A 54 -4.54 -3.64 -10.89
C VAL A 54 -5.68 -4.55 -11.32
N ARG A 55 -6.30 -5.19 -10.34
CA ARG A 55 -7.51 -6.00 -10.53
C ARG A 55 -8.66 -5.36 -9.76
N THR A 56 -9.77 -5.12 -10.46
CA THR A 56 -11.00 -4.62 -9.83
C THR A 56 -11.97 -5.77 -9.67
N THR A 57 -12.44 -5.99 -8.45
CA THR A 57 -13.50 -6.95 -8.12
C THR A 57 -14.70 -6.18 -7.61
N ARG A 58 -15.86 -6.45 -8.22
CA ARG A 58 -17.13 -5.88 -7.77
C ARG A 58 -17.76 -6.83 -6.76
N ARG A 59 -17.77 -6.45 -5.48
CA ARG A 59 -18.44 -7.22 -4.41
C ARG A 59 -19.43 -6.31 -3.69
N LEU A 60 -20.65 -6.80 -3.51
CA LEU A 60 -21.72 -6.08 -2.77
C LEU A 60 -22.02 -4.67 -3.32
N GLY A 61 -21.95 -4.48 -4.65
CA GLY A 61 -22.16 -3.17 -5.28
C GLY A 61 -21.02 -2.16 -5.06
N ARG A 62 -19.91 -2.58 -4.45
CA ARG A 62 -18.70 -1.78 -4.26
C ARG A 62 -17.59 -2.28 -5.18
N ASP A 63 -16.99 -1.39 -5.94
CA ASP A 63 -15.78 -1.69 -6.70
C ASP A 63 -14.60 -1.70 -5.71
N SER A 64 -13.95 -2.85 -5.54
CA SER A 64 -12.73 -2.99 -4.75
C SER A 64 -11.58 -3.24 -5.71
N ALA A 65 -10.61 -2.32 -5.74
CA ALA A 65 -9.38 -2.48 -6.50
C ALA A 65 -8.29 -3.09 -5.61
N THR A 66 -7.44 -3.92 -6.21
CA THR A 66 -6.24 -4.48 -5.59
C THR A 66 -5.08 -4.39 -6.57
N LEU A 67 -3.89 -4.03 -6.07
CA LEU A 67 -2.64 -4.05 -6.81
C LEU A 67 -1.99 -5.43 -6.62
N GLU A 68 -1.83 -6.16 -7.70
CA GLU A 68 -1.12 -7.42 -7.78
C GLU A 68 0.30 -7.15 -8.28
N ILE A 69 1.29 -7.69 -7.57
CA ILE A 69 2.70 -7.61 -7.92
C ILE A 69 3.23 -9.03 -7.99
N GLU A 70 3.58 -9.45 -9.19
CA GLU A 70 4.11 -10.76 -9.49
C GLU A 70 5.62 -10.66 -9.72
N ALA A 71 6.38 -11.55 -9.08
CA ALA A 71 7.82 -11.68 -9.24
C ALA A 71 8.24 -13.14 -9.19
N GLY A 72 8.50 -13.73 -10.36
CA GLY A 72 8.75 -15.16 -10.48
C GLY A 72 7.57 -15.99 -9.99
N ASP A 73 7.78 -16.78 -8.94
CA ASP A 73 6.74 -17.63 -8.31
C ASP A 73 6.03 -16.93 -7.12
N GLN A 74 6.32 -15.65 -6.88
CA GLN A 74 5.75 -14.89 -5.76
C GLN A 74 4.68 -13.93 -6.25
N LEU A 75 3.51 -13.95 -5.62
CA LEU A 75 2.41 -13.02 -5.86
C LEU A 75 2.08 -12.24 -4.59
N TYR A 76 2.19 -10.92 -4.67
CA TYR A 76 1.82 -10.00 -3.59
C TYR A 76 0.58 -9.23 -3.99
N VAL A 77 -0.43 -9.21 -3.13
CA VAL A 77 -1.70 -8.51 -3.38
C VAL A 77 -1.88 -7.43 -2.32
N PHE A 78 -2.02 -6.18 -2.77
CA PHE A 78 -2.19 -5.01 -1.92
C PHE A 78 -3.54 -4.35 -2.18
N GLY A 79 -4.33 -4.15 -1.12
CA GLY A 79 -5.54 -3.34 -1.17
C GLY A 79 -5.25 -1.88 -0.82
N TRP A 80 -6.26 -1.01 -0.99
CA TRP A 80 -6.17 0.42 -0.64
C TRP A 80 -5.72 0.69 0.79
N LEU A 81 -6.13 -0.13 1.77
CA LEU A 81 -5.72 -0.04 3.19
C LEU A 81 -4.22 -0.31 3.38
N GLU A 82 -3.67 -1.26 2.63
CA GLU A 82 -2.26 -1.66 2.72
C GLU A 82 -1.35 -0.66 1.99
N LEU A 83 -1.86 -0.03 0.92
CA LEU A 83 -1.17 0.99 0.14
C LEU A 83 -1.30 2.40 0.71
N GLY A 84 -2.37 2.67 1.46
CA GLY A 84 -2.75 4.02 1.89
C GLY A 84 -3.22 4.93 0.75
N ALA A 85 -3.37 4.40 -0.47
CA ALA A 85 -3.74 5.11 -1.70
C ALA A 85 -4.55 4.20 -2.63
N ASP A 86 -5.19 4.77 -3.67
CA ASP A 86 -5.87 3.98 -4.69
C ASP A 86 -4.84 3.09 -5.42
N PRO A 87 -5.08 1.76 -5.51
CA PRO A 87 -4.23 0.85 -6.28
C PRO A 87 -3.91 1.30 -7.71
N ARG A 88 -4.82 2.02 -8.37
CA ARG A 88 -4.63 2.57 -9.73
C ARG A 88 -3.58 3.66 -9.75
N ASP A 89 -3.69 4.64 -8.85
CA ASP A 89 -2.73 5.73 -8.71
C ASP A 89 -1.32 5.21 -8.38
N VAL A 90 -1.26 4.15 -7.57
CA VAL A 90 0.01 3.47 -7.26
C VAL A 90 0.58 2.77 -8.48
N LEU A 91 -0.23 2.09 -9.29
CA LEU A 91 0.22 1.45 -10.53
C LEU A 91 0.81 2.49 -11.51
N ASP A 92 0.17 3.64 -11.67
CA ASP A 92 0.65 4.73 -12.52
C ASP A 92 2.02 5.24 -12.03
N THR A 93 2.15 5.41 -10.72
CA THR A 93 3.42 5.81 -10.09
C THR A 93 4.52 4.76 -10.31
N LEU A 94 4.20 3.47 -10.14
CA LEU A 94 5.15 2.38 -10.38
C LEU A 94 5.57 2.30 -11.84
N THR A 95 4.64 2.52 -12.77
CA THR A 95 4.91 2.53 -14.22
C THR A 95 5.83 3.68 -14.59
N ALA A 96 5.67 4.86 -13.98
CA ALA A 96 6.54 6.01 -14.21
C ALA A 96 7.97 5.82 -13.65
N LEU A 97 8.15 4.96 -12.64
CA LEU A 97 9.45 4.65 -12.04
C LEU A 97 10.18 3.50 -12.73
N LYS A 98 9.46 2.68 -13.53
CA LYS A 98 10.05 1.60 -14.31
C LYS A 98 10.79 2.18 -15.52
N PRO A 99 12.10 1.96 -15.66
CA PRO A 99 12.88 2.46 -16.79
C PRO A 99 12.57 1.74 -18.11
#